data_AF-A0A4D6KIZ7-F1
#
_entry.id   AF-A0A4D6KIZ7-F1
#
_cell.length_a   1.000
_cell.length_b   1.000
_cell.length_c   1.000
_cell.angle_alpha   90.00
_cell.angle_beta   90.00
_cell.angle_gamma   90.00
#
_symmetry.space_group_name_H-M   'P 1'
#
loop_
_entity.id
_entity.type
_entity.pdbx_description
1 polymer ?
#
loop_
_entity_poly.entity_id
_entity_poly.type
_entity_poly.pdbx_seq_one_letter_code
_entity_poly.pdbx_strand_id
1 'polypeptide(L)'
;MEVLSKFSIGIMNSVTSKCMILFVTVLILRALLFPSFPGFEGIEWSNLVHIRTPLLNFDFGIRQDKFLVAPQIVWGLNNQKIAFARACLTARMLNRTLLMPSLSASLFYKEVDLLQPISFDKIFQFEKFNTLCHGFVRLGRYSDVLNRTQVLEMEKGSGRRWTMEKDLSQLKKHGKGSFDDHEVIRIVGKNPFLWHDHWPVKDYARIFECLYLTEEIAKEVDRVVSRIRAVEGKITGNTEAVEMQNNITNDGPYFEPLPYVAVHMRIEIDWMIHCKNLERRLNTNQICSGKKEIVERVRNIAGLKTPVVVYLAVADKLLNNSSILDDWEEGIRAVEGKITGNTEAVEMQNNITNDGPYFEPLPYVAVHMRIEIDWMIHCKNLERRLNTNQICSGKKEIVERVRNIAGLKTPVVVYLAVADKLLNNSSILDDWEEGFVPFEKKKLGVDGIYKKYPYLIQSAIDYEVCLRADTFVGNSFSTFSSLIVLERTQKMIRMNGTNLCGENVRWPSYAYNIPGTSNGPKRWVTNMSESNLQSISYGTNHISC
;
A
#
# COMPACT_ATOMS: atom_id res chain seq x y z
N MET A 1 -20.90 -76.01 -7.47
CA MET A 1 -20.85 -74.69 -8.13
C MET A 1 -21.10 -74.86 -9.63
N GLU A 2 -22.27 -75.37 -10.00
CA GLU A 2 -22.61 -75.66 -11.42
C GLU A 2 -23.94 -74.99 -11.83
N VAL A 3 -24.50 -74.16 -10.96
CA VAL A 3 -25.78 -73.45 -11.18
C VAL A 3 -25.56 -71.94 -11.40
N LEU A 4 -24.36 -71.41 -11.16
CA LEU A 4 -24.04 -69.99 -11.42
C LEU A 4 -23.33 -69.73 -12.76
N SER A 5 -22.87 -70.76 -13.48
CA SER A 5 -22.24 -70.55 -14.81
C SER A 5 -23.23 -70.49 -15.97
N LYS A 6 -24.51 -70.82 -15.75
CA LYS A 6 -25.54 -70.80 -16.80
C LYS A 6 -26.35 -69.50 -16.89
N PHE A 7 -26.18 -68.55 -15.98
CA PHE A 7 -26.88 -67.26 -16.03
C PHE A 7 -26.10 -66.13 -16.71
N SER A 8 -24.82 -66.33 -17.06
CA SER A 8 -23.96 -65.25 -17.56
C SER A 8 -23.65 -65.26 -19.06
N ILE A 9 -24.25 -66.15 -19.86
CA ILE A 9 -23.96 -66.25 -21.31
C ILE A 9 -25.14 -65.77 -22.19
N GLY A 10 -26.31 -65.46 -21.61
CA GLY A 10 -27.52 -65.13 -22.37
C GLY A 10 -27.87 -63.65 -22.59
N ILE A 11 -27.28 -62.70 -21.85
CA ILE A 11 -27.74 -61.28 -21.84
C ILE A 11 -26.58 -60.29 -22.12
N MET A 12 -25.62 -60.67 -22.96
CA MET A 12 -24.44 -59.82 -23.26
C MET A 12 -24.10 -59.66 -24.75
N ASN A 13 -25.09 -59.68 -25.64
CA ASN A 13 -24.90 -59.29 -27.05
C ASN A 13 -25.75 -58.11 -27.53
N SER A 14 -26.62 -57.57 -26.68
CA SER A 14 -27.32 -56.32 -26.99
C SER A 14 -26.42 -55.13 -26.69
N VAL A 15 -26.17 -54.30 -27.70
CA VAL A 15 -25.43 -53.02 -27.59
C VAL A 15 -25.97 -52.19 -26.42
N THR A 16 -27.30 -52.21 -26.24
CA THR A 16 -28.02 -51.56 -25.15
C THR A 16 -27.56 -52.00 -23.76
N SER A 17 -27.31 -53.30 -23.55
CA SER A 17 -26.84 -53.83 -22.26
C SER A 17 -25.41 -53.39 -21.95
N LYS A 18 -24.54 -53.39 -22.96
CA LYS A 18 -23.15 -52.90 -22.83
C LYS A 18 -23.12 -51.39 -22.55
N CYS A 19 -23.98 -50.60 -23.20
CA CYS A 19 -24.11 -49.16 -22.94
C CYS A 19 -24.61 -48.87 -21.53
N MET A 20 -25.58 -49.65 -21.01
CA MET A 20 -26.10 -49.47 -19.65
C MET A 20 -25.05 -49.78 -18.58
N ILE A 21 -24.29 -50.87 -18.75
CA ILE A 21 -23.17 -51.20 -17.84
C ILE A 21 -22.12 -50.09 -17.87
N LEU A 22 -21.78 -49.57 -19.05
CA LEU A 22 -20.80 -48.51 -19.20
C LEU A 22 -21.28 -47.18 -18.57
N PHE A 23 -22.57 -46.86 -18.72
CA PHE A 23 -23.20 -45.70 -18.10
C PHE A 23 -23.20 -45.79 -16.57
N VAL A 24 -23.57 -46.95 -16.01
CA VAL A 24 -23.54 -47.20 -14.56
C VAL A 24 -22.11 -47.12 -14.03
N THR A 25 -21.13 -47.67 -14.75
CA THR A 25 -19.72 -47.62 -14.36
C THR A 25 -19.19 -46.19 -14.37
N VAL A 26 -19.59 -45.37 -15.37
CA VAL A 26 -19.25 -43.94 -15.44
C VAL A 26 -19.89 -43.15 -14.29
N LEU A 27 -21.14 -43.45 -13.92
CA LEU A 27 -21.80 -42.80 -12.79
C LEU A 27 -21.15 -43.14 -11.45
N ILE A 28 -20.73 -44.38 -11.26
CA ILE A 28 -19.99 -44.82 -10.07
C ILE A 28 -18.61 -44.14 -10.02
N LEU A 29 -17.88 -44.10 -11.13
CA LEU A 29 -16.61 -43.38 -11.23
C LEU A 29 -16.78 -41.87 -10.97
N ARG A 30 -17.87 -41.26 -11.46
CA ARG A 30 -18.18 -39.85 -11.20
C ARG A 30 -18.47 -39.60 -9.72
N ALA A 31 -19.21 -40.47 -9.06
CA ALA A 31 -19.51 -40.37 -7.64
C ALA A 31 -18.29 -40.62 -6.73
N LEU A 32 -17.38 -41.50 -7.14
CA LEU A 32 -16.16 -41.83 -6.38
C LEU A 32 -15.03 -40.81 -6.60
N LEU A 33 -14.95 -40.18 -7.78
CA LEU A 33 -13.90 -39.21 -8.12
C LEU A 33 -14.30 -37.75 -7.85
N PHE A 34 -15.59 -37.46 -7.66
CA PHE A 34 -16.09 -36.13 -7.32
C PHE A 34 -17.08 -36.21 -6.15
N PRO A 35 -16.64 -36.03 -4.90
CA PRO A 35 -17.57 -35.86 -3.80
C PRO A 35 -18.38 -34.58 -4.01
N SER A 36 -19.71 -34.69 -3.90
CA SER A 36 -20.66 -33.59 -4.02
C SER A 36 -20.34 -32.50 -3.00
N PHE A 37 -19.85 -31.35 -3.45
CA PHE A 37 -19.94 -30.09 -2.69
C PHE A 37 -21.35 -29.52 -2.88
N PRO A 38 -22.01 -29.01 -1.82
CA PRO A 38 -23.26 -28.28 -1.97
C PRO A 38 -22.96 -26.84 -2.39
N GLY A 39 -23.60 -26.42 -3.49
CA GLY A 39 -23.92 -25.03 -3.80
C GLY A 39 -22.89 -24.24 -4.59
N PHE A 40 -23.06 -24.18 -5.92
CA PHE A 40 -23.20 -22.93 -6.66
C PHE A 40 -23.57 -23.23 -8.13
N GLU A 41 -24.62 -22.58 -8.62
CA GLU A 41 -25.17 -22.74 -9.97
C GLU A 41 -24.28 -22.14 -11.07
N GLY A 42 -24.16 -22.89 -12.17
CA GLY A 42 -24.17 -22.39 -13.55
C GLY A 42 -23.02 -21.51 -14.05
N ILE A 43 -22.16 -22.06 -14.92
CA ILE A 43 -21.88 -21.58 -16.29
C ILE A 43 -20.93 -22.58 -17.00
N GLU A 44 -21.22 -22.85 -18.27
CA GLU A 44 -20.62 -23.85 -19.16
C GLU A 44 -19.10 -23.74 -19.36
N TRP A 45 -18.43 -24.89 -19.35
CA TRP A 45 -17.05 -25.07 -19.77
C TRP A 45 -17.00 -25.69 -21.18
N SER A 46 -16.62 -24.91 -22.19
CA SER A 46 -16.15 -25.46 -23.46
C SER A 46 -14.89 -24.73 -23.93
N ASN A 47 -13.73 -25.34 -23.64
CA ASN A 47 -12.52 -25.47 -24.47
C ASN A 47 -11.28 -25.54 -23.59
N LEU A 48 -10.93 -26.78 -23.23
CA LEU A 48 -9.85 -27.11 -22.31
C LEU A 48 -8.80 -27.95 -23.05
N VAL A 49 -7.68 -27.34 -23.43
CA VAL A 49 -6.41 -28.06 -23.63
C VAL A 49 -5.75 -28.15 -22.25
N HIS A 50 -6.00 -29.26 -21.56
CA HIS A 50 -5.49 -29.51 -20.21
C HIS A 50 -4.06 -30.03 -20.27
N ILE A 51 -3.07 -29.14 -20.12
CA ILE A 51 -1.71 -29.56 -19.76
C ILE A 51 -1.74 -29.92 -18.27
N ARG A 52 -1.76 -31.22 -17.99
CA ARG A 52 -1.82 -31.83 -16.67
C ARG A 52 -0.50 -31.59 -15.91
N THR A 53 -0.44 -30.58 -15.05
CA THR A 53 0.54 -30.53 -13.95
C THR A 53 -0.16 -31.03 -12.68
N PRO A 54 0.44 -31.94 -11.89
CA PRO A 54 -0.21 -32.51 -10.72
C PRO A 54 -0.21 -31.49 -9.58
N LEU A 55 -1.29 -30.69 -9.49
CA LEU A 55 -1.59 -29.88 -8.33
C LEU A 55 -2.15 -30.81 -7.25
N LEU A 56 -1.31 -31.21 -6.29
CA LEU A 56 -1.75 -31.87 -5.07
C LEU A 56 -2.49 -30.84 -4.21
N ASN A 57 -3.81 -30.71 -4.43
CA ASN A 57 -4.74 -30.16 -3.45
C ASN A 57 -4.88 -31.18 -2.32
N PHE A 58 -3.95 -31.16 -1.37
CA PHE A 58 -4.22 -31.68 -0.04
C PHE A 58 -4.62 -30.51 0.85
N ASP A 59 -5.85 -30.58 1.37
CA ASP A 59 -6.42 -29.70 2.37
C ASP A 59 -5.74 -29.97 3.74
N PHE A 60 -4.42 -29.82 3.82
CA PHE A 60 -3.72 -29.79 5.10
C PHE A 60 -3.86 -28.40 5.68
N GLY A 61 -4.71 -28.25 6.70
CA GLY A 61 -4.67 -27.07 7.56
C GLY A 61 -3.22 -26.82 8.00
N ILE A 62 -2.73 -25.60 7.79
CA ILE A 62 -1.38 -25.21 8.20
C ILE A 62 -1.23 -25.49 9.68
N ARG A 63 -0.22 -26.28 10.04
CA ARG A 63 0.01 -26.67 11.43
C ARG A 63 0.19 -25.45 12.32
N GLN A 64 -0.50 -25.46 13.45
CA GLN A 64 -0.51 -24.37 14.42
C GLN A 64 0.51 -24.57 15.54
N ASP A 65 1.06 -25.77 15.67
CA ASP A 65 2.02 -26.17 16.71
C ASP A 65 3.48 -26.10 16.25
N LYS A 66 3.72 -25.72 15.00
CA LYS A 66 5.03 -25.83 14.33
C LYS A 66 5.34 -24.56 13.56
N PHE A 67 6.54 -24.04 13.76
CA PHE A 67 6.89 -22.67 13.43
C PHE A 67 8.14 -22.54 12.57
N LEU A 68 8.18 -21.50 11.74
CA LEU A 68 9.35 -21.04 11.00
C LEU A 68 9.70 -19.60 11.42
N VAL A 69 10.97 -19.34 11.74
CA VAL A 69 11.49 -17.99 12.00
C VAL A 69 12.36 -17.56 10.83
N ALA A 70 11.99 -16.45 10.20
CA ALA A 70 12.85 -15.74 9.26
C ALA A 70 13.68 -14.66 10.01
N PRO A 71 14.91 -14.36 9.57
CA PRO A 71 15.65 -13.22 10.10
C PRO A 71 14.95 -11.91 9.74
N GLN A 72 15.35 -10.81 10.41
CA GLN A 72 14.83 -9.48 10.10
C GLN A 72 14.98 -9.19 8.60
N ILE A 73 13.91 -8.67 8.00
CA ILE A 73 13.88 -8.36 6.58
C ILE A 73 14.30 -6.90 6.40
N VAL A 74 15.52 -6.67 5.93
CA VAL A 74 16.16 -5.35 5.98
C VAL A 74 16.36 -4.74 4.59
N TRP A 75 15.37 -4.00 4.06
CA TRP A 75 15.39 -3.40 2.72
C TRP A 75 14.36 -2.28 2.54
N GLY A 76 14.12 -1.75 1.33
CA GLY A 76 12.96 -0.87 1.06
C GLY A 76 11.63 -1.64 1.05
N LEU A 77 10.51 -0.95 1.31
CA LEU A 77 9.18 -1.55 1.52
C LEU A 77 8.83 -2.69 0.56
N ASN A 78 8.89 -2.42 -0.74
CA ASN A 78 8.44 -3.37 -1.75
C ASN A 78 9.29 -4.63 -1.76
N ASN A 79 10.59 -4.49 -1.55
CA ASN A 79 11.43 -5.67 -1.49
C ASN A 79 11.24 -6.40 -0.14
N GLN A 80 10.90 -5.69 0.94
CA GLN A 80 10.47 -6.33 2.18
C GLN A 80 9.15 -7.11 1.99
N LYS A 81 8.17 -6.58 1.24
CA LYS A 81 6.94 -7.32 0.84
C LYS A 81 7.30 -8.61 0.11
N ILE A 82 8.21 -8.57 -0.87
CA ILE A 82 8.67 -9.77 -1.60
C ILE A 82 9.32 -10.79 -0.66
N ALA A 83 10.27 -10.37 0.19
CA ALA A 83 10.88 -11.29 1.16
C ALA A 83 9.88 -11.88 2.15
N PHE A 84 8.92 -11.08 2.59
CA PHE A 84 7.83 -11.54 3.45
C PHE A 84 7.00 -12.63 2.75
N ALA A 85 6.62 -12.41 1.49
CA ALA A 85 5.89 -13.41 0.71
C ALA A 85 6.72 -14.69 0.49
N ARG A 86 8.01 -14.56 0.18
CA ARG A 86 8.94 -15.71 0.10
C ARG A 86 9.01 -16.47 1.42
N ALA A 87 9.09 -15.78 2.56
CA ALA A 87 9.09 -16.41 3.88
C ALA A 87 7.78 -17.15 4.17
N CYS A 88 6.63 -16.58 3.80
CA CYS A 88 5.32 -17.23 3.94
C CYS A 88 5.23 -18.50 3.08
N LEU A 89 5.70 -18.44 1.83
CA LEU A 89 5.67 -19.59 0.92
C LEU A 89 6.67 -20.67 1.33
N THR A 90 7.82 -20.30 1.90
CA THR A 90 8.73 -21.25 2.56
C THR A 90 8.06 -21.93 3.75
N ALA A 91 7.38 -21.18 4.63
CA ALA A 91 6.66 -21.75 5.76
C ALA A 91 5.59 -22.74 5.32
N ARG A 92 4.81 -22.37 4.28
CA ARG A 92 3.82 -23.25 3.65
C ARG A 92 4.45 -24.52 3.08
N MET A 93 5.56 -24.40 2.35
CA MET A 93 6.28 -25.56 1.79
C MET A 93 6.81 -26.51 2.87
N LEU A 94 7.14 -25.98 4.06
CA LEU A 94 7.59 -26.76 5.22
C LEU A 94 6.42 -27.16 6.17
N ASN A 95 5.17 -26.91 5.76
CA ASN A 95 3.96 -27.14 6.56
C ASN A 95 4.04 -26.55 8.00
N ARG A 96 4.38 -25.26 8.06
CA ARG A 96 4.60 -24.50 9.29
C ARG A 96 3.92 -23.14 9.25
N THR A 97 3.60 -22.64 10.43
CA THR A 97 3.20 -21.24 10.64
C THR A 97 4.45 -20.35 10.63
N LEU A 98 4.43 -19.23 9.91
CA LEU A 98 5.51 -18.25 9.95
C LEU A 98 5.37 -17.42 11.23
N LEU A 99 6.39 -17.40 12.09
CA LEU A 99 6.40 -16.49 13.23
C LEU A 99 6.55 -15.05 12.73
N MET A 100 5.74 -14.16 13.30
CA MET A 100 5.59 -12.77 12.86
C MET A 100 6.97 -12.13 12.63
N PRO A 101 7.29 -11.76 11.38
CA PRO A 101 8.64 -11.30 11.06
C PRO A 101 8.86 -9.87 11.54
N SER A 102 10.11 -9.54 11.81
CA SER A 102 10.56 -8.16 12.00
C SER A 102 10.95 -7.55 10.65
N LEU A 103 10.46 -6.35 10.40
CA LEU A 103 10.78 -5.52 9.24
C LEU A 103 11.84 -4.48 9.64
N SER A 104 12.35 -3.72 8.67
CA SER A 104 13.27 -2.59 8.91
C SER A 104 12.60 -1.26 8.62
N ALA A 105 12.59 -0.35 9.59
CA ALA A 105 11.98 0.97 9.43
C ALA A 105 12.75 1.87 8.44
N SER A 106 14.04 1.59 8.25
CA SER A 106 14.98 2.38 7.44
C SER A 106 15.43 1.67 6.17
N LEU A 107 15.97 2.47 5.25
CA LEU A 107 16.52 1.98 3.99
C LEU A 107 17.99 1.55 4.19
N PHE A 108 18.25 0.25 4.09
CA PHE A 108 19.53 -0.42 4.39
C PHE A 108 20.80 0.29 3.88
N TYR A 109 20.77 0.94 2.72
CA TYR A 109 21.95 1.59 2.11
C TYR A 109 22.03 3.11 2.32
N LYS A 110 21.03 3.72 2.95
CA LYS A 110 21.03 5.15 3.29
C LYS A 110 21.23 5.39 4.80
N GLU A 111 20.87 4.41 5.63
CA GLU A 111 20.75 4.57 7.07
C GLU A 111 21.23 3.31 7.81
N VAL A 112 22.47 2.88 7.55
CA VAL A 112 23.07 1.64 8.10
C VAL A 112 23.10 1.66 9.64
N ASP A 113 23.21 2.84 10.24
CA ASP A 113 23.23 3.03 11.70
C ASP A 113 21.82 3.06 12.34
N LEU A 114 20.76 3.05 11.52
CA LEU A 114 19.35 3.14 11.95
C LEU A 114 18.55 1.92 11.49
N LEU A 115 19.12 0.71 11.44
CA LEU A 115 18.39 -0.54 11.15
C LEU A 115 17.41 -0.92 12.27
N GLN A 116 16.53 0.02 12.63
CA GLN A 116 15.57 -0.12 13.69
C GLN A 116 14.51 -1.13 13.25
N PRO A 117 14.34 -2.23 14.01
CA PRO A 117 13.29 -3.17 13.74
C PRO A 117 11.93 -2.48 13.91
N ILE A 118 11.02 -2.80 13.00
CA ILE A 118 9.61 -2.45 13.13
C ILE A 118 8.82 -3.75 12.97
N SER A 119 7.88 -3.98 13.89
CA SER A 119 7.07 -5.20 13.84
C SER A 119 6.06 -5.11 12.70
N PHE A 120 5.71 -6.27 12.13
CA PHE A 120 4.73 -6.38 11.06
C PHE A 120 3.41 -5.67 11.39
N ASP A 121 2.92 -5.83 12.63
CA ASP A 121 1.65 -5.30 13.13
C ASP A 121 1.61 -3.78 13.30
N LYS A 122 2.74 -3.08 13.17
CA LYS A 122 2.78 -1.61 13.10
C LYS A 122 2.43 -1.06 11.70
N ILE A 123 2.50 -1.91 10.68
CA ILE A 123 2.28 -1.52 9.28
C ILE A 123 1.08 -2.24 8.71
N PHE A 124 0.95 -3.53 8.99
CA PHE A 124 -0.09 -4.40 8.47
C PHE A 124 -0.91 -5.04 9.58
N GLN A 125 -2.22 -5.19 9.40
CA GLN A 125 -3.10 -5.80 10.38
C GLN A 125 -2.89 -7.33 10.45
N PHE A 126 -2.33 -7.81 11.56
CA PHE A 126 -2.05 -9.23 11.79
C PHE A 126 -3.30 -10.12 11.66
N GLU A 127 -4.39 -9.78 12.36
CA GLU A 127 -5.61 -10.60 12.35
C GLU A 127 -6.29 -10.60 10.97
N LYS A 128 -6.27 -9.44 10.30
CA LYS A 128 -6.82 -9.31 8.94
C LYS A 128 -6.01 -10.13 7.94
N PHE A 129 -4.68 -10.14 8.06
CA PHE A 129 -3.81 -10.98 7.25
C PHE A 129 -4.19 -12.46 7.39
N ASN A 130 -4.25 -12.97 8.63
CA ASN A 130 -4.58 -14.37 8.89
C ASN A 130 -6.00 -14.74 8.43
N THR A 131 -6.95 -13.81 8.53
CA THR A 131 -8.31 -14.00 8.02
C THR A 131 -8.31 -14.08 6.49
N LEU A 132 -7.68 -13.12 5.81
CA LEU A 132 -7.67 -13.04 4.34
C LEU A 132 -6.86 -14.16 3.70
N CYS A 133 -5.81 -14.66 4.36
CA CYS A 133 -4.94 -15.72 3.87
C CYS A 133 -5.24 -17.10 4.46
N HIS A 134 -6.37 -17.26 5.15
CA HIS A 134 -6.80 -18.53 5.74
C HIS A 134 -6.73 -19.68 4.73
N GLY A 135 -6.18 -20.82 5.16
CA GLY A 135 -5.98 -22.01 4.33
C GLY A 135 -4.82 -21.91 3.31
N PHE A 136 -4.20 -20.74 3.14
CA PHE A 136 -3.09 -20.55 2.21
C PHE A 136 -1.74 -20.38 2.91
N VAL A 137 -1.62 -19.38 3.79
CA VAL A 137 -0.46 -19.13 4.66
C VAL A 137 -0.96 -18.66 6.03
N ARG A 138 -0.13 -18.75 7.09
CA ARG A 138 -0.49 -18.32 8.44
C ARG A 138 0.69 -17.64 9.14
N LEU A 139 0.38 -16.56 9.86
CA LEU A 139 1.27 -15.93 10.83
C LEU A 139 0.94 -16.37 12.26
N GLY A 140 1.97 -16.60 13.06
CA GLY A 140 1.88 -16.87 14.50
C GLY A 140 2.61 -15.81 15.30
N ARG A 141 2.24 -15.66 16.57
CA ARG A 141 2.93 -14.80 17.54
C ARG A 141 4.01 -15.61 18.25
N TYR A 142 5.04 -14.95 18.75
CA TYR A 142 6.05 -15.61 19.59
C TYR A 142 5.47 -16.18 20.89
N SER A 143 4.35 -15.63 21.37
CA SER A 143 3.58 -16.17 22.50
C SER A 143 2.96 -17.55 22.22
N ASP A 144 2.83 -17.94 20.96
CA ASP A 144 2.22 -19.22 20.56
C ASP A 144 3.22 -20.39 20.66
N VAL A 145 4.50 -20.09 20.88
CA VAL A 145 5.58 -21.07 20.99
C VAL A 145 5.64 -21.63 22.41
N LEU A 146 5.59 -22.95 22.54
CA LEU A 146 5.58 -23.66 23.82
C LEU A 146 6.99 -24.09 24.29
N ASN A 147 8.00 -23.94 23.43
CA ASN A 147 9.41 -24.29 23.67
C ASN A 147 9.60 -25.76 24.09
N ARG A 148 8.87 -26.68 23.45
CA ARG A 148 8.93 -28.13 23.69
C ARG A 148 10.22 -28.77 23.19
N THR A 149 10.86 -28.16 22.20
CA THR A 149 12.11 -28.65 21.60
C THR A 149 13.14 -27.53 21.50
N GLN A 150 14.41 -27.90 21.32
CA GLN A 150 15.42 -26.94 20.91
C GLN A 150 15.06 -26.33 19.54
N VAL A 151 15.53 -25.11 19.30
CA VAL A 151 15.37 -24.44 18.01
C VAL A 151 16.36 -25.04 17.03
N LEU A 152 15.87 -25.54 15.90
CA LEU A 152 16.72 -26.05 14.83
C LEU A 152 17.13 -24.91 13.90
N GLU A 153 18.44 -24.71 13.72
CA GLU A 153 18.94 -23.74 12.76
C GLU A 153 19.06 -24.37 11.37
N MET A 154 18.42 -23.74 10.38
CA MET A 154 18.52 -24.09 8.97
C MET A 154 19.41 -23.07 8.27
N GLU A 155 20.63 -23.47 7.95
CA GLU A 155 21.57 -22.62 7.23
C GLU A 155 21.17 -22.53 5.75
N LYS A 156 20.82 -21.31 5.31
CA LYS A 156 20.53 -21.03 3.91
C LYS A 156 21.83 -21.08 3.10
N GLY A 157 21.83 -21.85 2.02
CA GLY A 157 22.96 -21.85 1.11
C GLY A 157 23.20 -20.49 0.45
N SER A 158 24.47 -20.22 0.15
CA SER A 158 24.91 -18.90 -0.33
C SER A 158 26.12 -18.99 -1.26
N GLY A 159 26.49 -17.85 -1.86
CA GLY A 159 27.68 -17.71 -2.70
C GLY A 159 27.43 -17.90 -4.20
N ARG A 160 28.48 -17.66 -5.01
CA ARG A 160 28.41 -17.64 -6.49
C ARG A 160 27.98 -18.96 -7.14
N ARG A 161 28.13 -20.08 -6.44
CA ARG A 161 27.76 -21.43 -6.92
C ARG A 161 26.36 -21.87 -6.46
N TRP A 162 25.63 -21.01 -5.76
CA TRP A 162 24.28 -21.26 -5.29
C TRP A 162 23.27 -20.90 -6.40
N THR A 163 22.53 -21.90 -6.89
CA THR A 163 21.59 -21.75 -8.01
C THR A 163 20.15 -21.92 -7.53
N MET A 164 19.17 -21.53 -8.34
CA MET A 164 17.75 -21.71 -8.05
C MET A 164 17.41 -23.20 -7.80
N GLU A 165 18.02 -24.13 -8.56
CA GLU A 165 17.77 -25.57 -8.42
C GLU A 165 18.32 -26.11 -7.10
N LYS A 166 19.49 -25.64 -6.67
CA LYS A 166 20.07 -26.01 -5.37
C LYS A 166 19.25 -25.48 -4.21
N ASP A 167 18.76 -24.24 -4.35
CA ASP A 167 17.89 -23.56 -3.39
C ASP A 167 16.58 -24.37 -3.22
N LEU A 168 15.92 -24.77 -4.32
CA LEU A 168 14.72 -25.61 -4.28
C LEU A 168 14.99 -27.02 -3.75
N SER A 169 16.11 -27.63 -4.13
CA SER A 169 16.51 -28.96 -3.65
C SER A 169 16.76 -28.97 -2.15
N GLN A 170 17.38 -27.90 -1.63
CA GLN A 170 17.56 -27.70 -0.19
C GLN A 170 16.19 -27.65 0.49
N LEU A 171 15.27 -26.80 0.03
CA LEU A 171 13.92 -26.70 0.62
C LEU A 171 13.18 -28.06 0.64
N LYS A 172 13.22 -28.81 -0.47
CA LYS A 172 12.60 -30.15 -0.54
C LYS A 172 13.19 -31.15 0.46
N LYS A 173 14.50 -31.08 0.70
CA LYS A 173 15.17 -31.92 1.70
C LYS A 173 14.72 -31.57 3.13
N HIS A 174 14.53 -30.28 3.41
CA HIS A 174 14.14 -29.79 4.74
C HIS A 174 12.64 -29.98 5.04
N GLY A 175 11.81 -30.20 4.01
CA GLY A 175 10.40 -30.56 4.17
C GLY A 175 10.15 -32.03 4.54
N LYS A 176 11.18 -32.83 4.81
CA LYS A 176 11.08 -34.26 5.17
C LYS A 176 12.02 -34.60 6.33
N GLY A 177 11.67 -35.64 7.10
CA GLY A 177 12.56 -36.22 8.12
C GLY A 177 12.64 -35.41 9.42
N SER A 178 13.81 -35.41 10.07
CA SER A 178 14.03 -34.90 11.43
C SER A 178 13.76 -33.41 11.67
N PHE A 179 13.57 -32.63 10.60
CA PHE A 179 13.08 -31.26 10.70
C PHE A 179 11.68 -31.21 11.32
N ASP A 180 10.87 -32.26 11.13
CA ASP A 180 9.51 -32.29 11.68
C ASP A 180 9.49 -32.51 13.19
N ASP A 181 10.53 -33.10 13.76
CA ASP A 181 10.67 -33.33 15.20
C ASP A 181 10.72 -32.01 15.98
N HIS A 182 11.21 -30.94 15.35
CA HIS A 182 11.43 -29.64 15.99
C HIS A 182 10.18 -28.75 15.92
N GLU A 183 9.81 -28.16 17.04
CA GLU A 183 8.76 -27.15 17.13
C GLU A 183 9.10 -25.93 16.27
N VAL A 184 10.31 -25.40 16.41
CA VAL A 184 10.76 -24.18 15.74
C VAL A 184 11.96 -24.46 14.84
N ILE A 185 11.86 -24.03 13.58
CA ILE A 185 13.01 -23.92 12.66
C ILE A 185 13.35 -22.46 12.47
N ARG A 186 14.62 -22.09 12.63
CA ARG A 186 15.13 -20.74 12.39
C ARG A 186 16.00 -20.73 11.14
N ILE A 187 15.68 -19.87 10.19
CA ILE A 187 16.51 -19.63 9.01
C ILE A 187 17.69 -18.77 9.43
N VAL A 188 18.91 -19.25 9.18
CA VAL A 188 20.16 -18.53 9.42
C VAL A 188 20.98 -18.40 8.12
N GLY A 189 22.00 -17.56 8.13
CA GLY A 189 22.84 -17.29 6.95
C GLY A 189 22.49 -16.01 6.18
N LYS A 190 23.16 -15.79 5.04
CA LYS A 190 23.13 -14.51 4.31
C LYS A 190 21.82 -14.31 3.54
N ASN A 191 21.20 -13.14 3.63
CA ASN A 191 19.79 -12.98 3.23
C ASN A 191 19.44 -11.73 2.40
N PRO A 192 19.66 -11.75 1.07
CA PRO A 192 19.17 -10.70 0.17
C PRO A 192 17.84 -11.11 -0.47
N PHE A 193 16.79 -11.29 0.36
CA PHE A 193 15.38 -11.63 0.02
C PHE A 193 14.98 -13.12 0.05
N LEU A 194 15.45 -13.81 1.08
CA LEU A 194 15.18 -15.15 1.63
C LEU A 194 15.32 -16.40 0.74
N TRP A 195 14.71 -16.50 -0.43
CA TRP A 195 14.93 -17.63 -1.35
C TRP A 195 14.88 -17.09 -2.79
N HIS A 196 15.42 -17.82 -3.76
CA HIS A 196 15.13 -17.51 -5.16
C HIS A 196 13.63 -17.74 -5.41
N ASP A 197 13.10 -17.14 -6.48
CA ASP A 197 11.68 -17.26 -6.79
C ASP A 197 11.32 -18.66 -7.30
N HIS A 198 10.70 -19.47 -6.45
CA HIS A 198 10.30 -20.85 -6.78
C HIS A 198 8.79 -21.01 -7.02
N TRP A 199 8.02 -19.97 -6.75
CA TRP A 199 6.57 -20.04 -6.72
C TRP A 199 5.97 -19.22 -7.86
N PRO A 200 4.81 -19.63 -8.42
CA PRO A 200 4.11 -18.87 -9.43
C PRO A 200 3.76 -17.45 -8.97
N VAL A 201 3.69 -16.49 -9.90
CA VAL A 201 3.32 -15.09 -9.59
C VAL A 201 1.99 -14.99 -8.85
N LYS A 202 1.00 -15.82 -9.21
CA LYS A 202 -0.30 -15.89 -8.53
C LYS A 202 -0.21 -16.18 -7.03
N ASP A 203 0.80 -16.93 -6.58
CA ASP A 203 0.97 -17.29 -5.17
C ASP A 203 1.49 -16.09 -4.37
N TYR A 204 2.40 -15.29 -4.95
CA TYR A 204 2.83 -14.02 -4.39
C TYR A 204 1.70 -13.01 -4.33
N ALA A 205 0.94 -12.90 -5.43
CA ALA A 205 -0.18 -12.00 -5.54
C ALA A 205 -1.24 -12.29 -4.46
N ARG A 206 -1.53 -13.58 -4.22
CA ARG A 206 -2.41 -14.01 -3.12
C ARG A 206 -1.97 -13.51 -1.74
N ILE A 207 -0.66 -13.48 -1.47
CA ILE A 207 -0.12 -12.99 -0.20
C ILE A 207 -0.19 -11.47 -0.10
N PHE A 208 0.13 -10.75 -1.19
CA PHE A 208 0.07 -9.30 -1.19
C PHE A 208 -1.35 -8.77 -0.93
N GLU A 209 -2.38 -9.45 -1.41
CA GLU A 209 -3.78 -9.12 -1.09
C GLU A 209 -4.17 -9.29 0.38
N CYS A 210 -3.40 -10.08 1.13
CA CYS A 210 -3.62 -10.24 2.57
C CYS A 210 -2.93 -9.13 3.37
N LEU A 211 -2.04 -8.34 2.77
CA LEU A 211 -1.33 -7.25 3.42
C LEU A 211 -2.25 -6.02 3.52
N TYR A 212 -3.02 -5.96 4.60
CA TYR A 212 -3.91 -4.84 4.88
C TYR A 212 -3.25 -3.82 5.81
N LEU A 213 -3.24 -2.53 5.47
CA LEU A 213 -2.63 -1.49 6.30
C LEU A 213 -3.34 -1.35 7.67
N THR A 214 -2.61 -0.92 8.69
CA THR A 214 -3.23 -0.51 9.97
C THR A 214 -4.19 0.65 9.75
N GLU A 215 -5.21 0.77 10.62
CA GLU A 215 -6.21 1.84 10.49
C GLU A 215 -5.58 3.24 10.54
N GLU A 216 -4.52 3.41 11.33
CA GLU A 216 -3.78 4.67 11.41
C GLU A 216 -3.20 5.07 10.04
N ILE A 217 -2.47 4.16 9.39
CA ILE A 217 -1.86 4.43 8.09
C ILE A 217 -2.95 4.56 7.01
N ALA A 218 -4.00 3.74 7.07
CA ALA A 218 -5.13 3.82 6.13
C ALA A 218 -5.84 5.18 6.19
N LYS A 219 -6.07 5.73 7.40
CA LYS A 219 -6.63 7.08 7.57
C LYS A 219 -5.73 8.15 6.97
N GLU A 220 -4.42 8.05 7.14
CA GLU A 220 -3.48 9.01 6.55
C GLU A 220 -3.46 8.91 5.01
N VAL A 221 -3.57 7.70 4.44
CA VAL A 221 -3.79 7.52 2.99
C VAL A 221 -5.08 8.19 2.54
N ASP A 222 -6.19 7.98 3.26
CA ASP A 222 -7.49 8.57 2.92
C ASP A 222 -7.41 10.10 2.90
N ARG A 223 -6.66 10.70 3.83
CA ARG A 223 -6.41 12.15 3.86
C ARG A 223 -5.63 12.63 2.63
N VAL A 224 -4.58 11.90 2.22
CA VAL A 224 -3.81 12.23 1.02
C VAL A 224 -4.69 12.13 -0.23
N VAL A 225 -5.42 11.03 -0.41
CA VAL A 225 -6.31 10.82 -1.56
C VAL A 225 -7.44 11.85 -1.60
N SER A 226 -8.06 12.14 -0.45
CA SER A 226 -9.10 13.17 -0.35
C SER A 226 -8.56 14.54 -0.73
N ARG A 227 -7.31 14.84 -0.36
CA ARG A 227 -6.66 16.10 -0.71
C ARG A 227 -6.37 16.20 -2.21
N ILE A 228 -5.92 15.12 -2.86
CA ILE A 228 -5.73 15.05 -4.32
C ILE A 228 -7.05 15.37 -5.02
N ARG A 229 -8.15 14.73 -4.60
CA ARG A 229 -9.49 14.91 -5.19
C ARG A 229 -10.11 16.28 -4.89
N ALA A 230 -9.82 16.88 -3.74
CA ALA A 230 -10.33 18.21 -3.39
C ALA A 230 -9.72 19.32 -4.26
N VAL A 231 -8.45 19.17 -4.66
CA VAL A 231 -7.79 20.11 -5.57
C VAL A 231 -8.49 20.10 -6.93
N GLU A 232 -8.98 18.95 -7.37
CA GLU A 232 -9.71 18.78 -8.62
C GLU A 232 -11.07 19.49 -8.64
N GLY A 233 -11.85 19.38 -7.55
CA GLY A 233 -13.14 20.07 -7.43
C GLY A 233 -13.01 21.60 -7.56
N LYS A 234 -11.87 22.16 -7.13
CA LYS A 234 -11.56 23.58 -7.29
C LYS A 234 -11.20 23.95 -8.73
N ILE A 235 -10.51 23.08 -9.45
CA ILE A 235 -10.11 23.30 -10.85
C ILE A 235 -11.32 23.23 -11.78
N THR A 236 -12.30 22.37 -11.49
CA THR A 236 -13.50 22.17 -12.31
C THR A 236 -14.66 23.13 -11.98
N GLY A 237 -14.51 24.01 -11.00
CA GLY A 237 -15.52 25.02 -10.65
C GLY A 237 -16.77 24.46 -9.95
N ASN A 238 -16.76 23.20 -9.52
CA ASN A 238 -17.88 22.59 -8.79
C ASN A 238 -17.84 22.97 -7.30
N THR A 239 -18.40 24.13 -6.99
CA THR A 239 -18.46 24.70 -5.63
C THR A 239 -19.33 23.89 -4.66
N GLU A 240 -20.31 23.11 -5.16
CA GLU A 240 -21.25 22.35 -4.33
C GLU A 240 -20.60 21.15 -3.62
N ALA A 241 -19.55 20.56 -4.21
CA ALA A 241 -18.80 19.46 -3.58
C ALA A 241 -17.99 19.93 -2.35
N VAL A 242 -17.69 21.22 -2.26
CA VAL A 242 -16.90 21.81 -1.16
C VAL A 242 -17.75 22.01 0.10
N GLU A 243 -19.08 22.12 -0.01
CA GLU A 243 -19.95 22.40 1.12
C GLU A 243 -20.42 21.14 1.86
N MET A 244 -20.60 20.02 1.18
CA MET A 244 -21.15 18.79 1.79
C MET A 244 -20.12 18.00 2.64
N GLN A 245 -18.81 18.27 2.45
CA GLN A 245 -17.72 17.60 3.18
C GLN A 245 -17.21 18.39 4.40
N ASN A 246 -17.77 19.58 4.66
CA ASN A 246 -17.41 20.40 5.82
C ASN A 246 -17.98 19.92 7.16
N ASN A 247 -18.77 18.84 7.18
CA ASN A 247 -19.38 18.29 8.40
C ASN A 247 -18.66 17.06 8.98
N ILE A 248 -17.42 16.77 8.56
CA ILE A 248 -16.52 15.88 9.28
C ILE A 248 -15.47 16.73 10.00
N THR A 249 -15.86 17.30 11.14
CA THR A 249 -14.96 17.86 12.16
C THR A 249 -14.51 16.71 13.08
N ASN A 250 -13.27 16.56 13.54
CA ASN A 250 -12.12 17.46 13.76
C ASN A 250 -10.86 16.72 13.25
N ASP A 251 -9.95 17.22 12.43
CA ASP A 251 -9.44 18.56 12.20
C ASP A 251 -9.36 18.86 10.69
N GLY A 252 -10.18 19.78 10.21
CA GLY A 252 -10.06 20.34 8.85
C GLY A 252 -8.95 21.39 8.77
N PRO A 253 -8.94 22.24 7.74
CA PRO A 253 -8.72 21.98 6.32
C PRO A 253 -7.38 22.65 5.92
N TYR A 254 -6.52 22.01 5.11
CA TYR A 254 -5.39 22.75 4.52
C TYR A 254 -5.93 23.68 3.41
N PHE A 255 -6.44 24.83 3.83
CA PHE A 255 -6.51 26.02 3.00
C PHE A 255 -5.07 26.46 2.69
N GLU A 256 -4.84 27.14 1.56
CA GLU A 256 -3.70 28.06 1.54
C GLU A 256 -3.82 28.92 2.79
N PRO A 257 -2.78 29.04 3.63
CA PRO A 257 -2.94 29.72 4.91
C PRO A 257 -3.46 31.11 4.63
N LEU A 258 -4.72 31.35 5.01
CA LEU A 258 -5.19 32.71 5.22
C LEU A 258 -4.15 33.33 6.14
N PRO A 259 -3.63 34.54 5.84
CA PRO A 259 -2.72 35.21 6.75
C PRO A 259 -3.41 35.22 8.12
N TYR A 260 -2.75 34.63 9.11
CA TYR A 260 -3.24 34.63 10.49
C TYR A 260 -2.23 35.36 11.36
N VAL A 261 -2.71 36.07 12.36
CA VAL A 261 -1.87 36.75 13.34
C VAL A 261 -1.77 35.85 14.56
N ALA A 262 -0.57 35.39 14.89
CA ALA A 262 -0.33 34.66 16.12
C ALA A 262 0.04 35.65 17.24
N VAL A 263 -0.70 35.60 18.35
CA VAL A 263 -0.52 36.49 19.50
C VAL A 263 -0.28 35.65 20.74
N HIS A 264 0.90 35.78 21.33
CA HIS A 264 1.17 35.22 22.65
C HIS A 264 0.72 36.21 23.72
N MET A 265 -0.37 35.89 24.41
CA MET A 265 -0.97 36.73 25.45
C MET A 265 -0.54 36.22 26.82
N ARG A 266 0.42 36.93 27.42
CA ARG A 266 0.87 36.70 28.79
C ARG A 266 0.24 37.77 29.69
N ILE A 267 -0.98 37.52 30.16
CA ILE A 267 -1.81 38.47 30.92
C ILE A 267 -2.23 37.94 32.30
N GLU A 268 -1.57 36.89 32.77
CA GLU A 268 -1.84 36.29 34.08
C GLU A 268 -1.50 37.28 35.20
N ILE A 269 -2.24 37.20 36.31
CA ILE A 269 -2.11 38.15 37.43
C ILE A 269 -0.68 38.17 37.99
N ASP A 270 -0.05 37.01 38.15
CA ASP A 270 1.32 36.86 38.62
C ASP A 270 2.34 37.48 37.65
N TRP A 271 2.16 37.26 36.35
CA TRP A 271 2.98 37.89 35.32
C TRP A 271 2.79 39.41 35.27
N MET A 272 1.56 39.92 35.36
CA MET A 272 1.29 41.35 35.32
C MET A 272 1.87 42.09 36.53
N ILE A 273 1.83 41.47 37.72
CA ILE A 273 2.49 42.00 38.92
C ILE A 273 4.01 42.05 38.73
N HIS A 274 4.60 40.97 38.20
CA HIS A 274 6.03 40.92 37.93
C HIS A 274 6.45 41.97 36.89
N CYS A 275 5.70 42.06 35.79
CA CYS A 275 5.94 42.98 34.69
C CYS A 275 5.86 44.44 35.16
N LYS A 276 4.82 44.83 35.93
CA LYS A 276 4.70 46.22 36.43
C LYS A 276 5.82 46.60 37.38
N ASN A 277 6.34 45.66 38.15
CA ASN A 277 7.53 45.88 38.98
C ASN A 277 8.80 46.08 38.13
N LEU A 278 8.93 45.37 37.01
CA LEU A 278 10.03 45.53 36.07
C LEU A 278 9.98 46.89 35.37
N GLU A 279 8.81 47.30 34.89
CA GLU A 279 8.56 48.63 34.32
C GLU A 279 8.98 49.76 35.25
N ARG A 280 8.61 49.66 36.55
CA ARG A 280 9.01 50.64 37.57
C ARG A 280 10.53 50.70 37.76
N ARG A 281 11.23 49.56 37.71
CA ARG A 281 12.70 49.51 37.84
C ARG A 281 13.42 50.09 36.64
N LEU A 282 12.82 49.92 35.45
CA LEU A 282 13.39 50.37 34.17
C LEU A 282 12.87 51.76 33.75
N ASN A 283 12.01 52.39 34.57
CA ASN A 283 11.34 53.67 34.29
C ASN A 283 10.69 53.74 32.90
N THR A 284 9.94 52.70 32.54
CA THR A 284 9.22 52.57 31.26
C THR A 284 7.79 52.06 31.48
N ASN A 285 6.89 52.29 30.53
CA ASN A 285 5.51 51.82 30.55
C ASN A 285 5.12 51.00 29.29
N GLN A 286 6.13 50.52 28.54
CA GLN A 286 5.92 49.89 27.24
C GLN A 286 6.01 48.35 27.25
N ILE A 287 6.33 47.74 28.40
CA ILE A 287 6.64 46.30 28.49
C ILE A 287 5.37 45.49 28.78
N CYS A 288 4.48 46.00 29.63
CA CYS A 288 3.29 45.28 30.06
C CYS A 288 2.09 45.69 29.23
N SER A 289 1.52 44.75 28.48
CA SER A 289 0.30 44.97 27.70
C SER A 289 -0.87 44.18 28.29
N GLY A 290 -1.98 44.87 28.59
CA GLY A 290 -3.22 44.23 29.02
C GLY A 290 -4.05 43.71 27.85
N LYS A 291 -5.10 42.92 28.12
CA LYS A 291 -6.00 42.34 27.08
C LYS A 291 -6.44 43.39 26.04
N LYS A 292 -7.04 44.50 26.49
CA LYS A 292 -7.56 45.57 25.62
C LYS A 292 -6.47 46.19 24.74
N GLU A 293 -5.29 46.39 25.30
CA GLU A 293 -4.17 46.98 24.58
C GLU A 293 -3.59 46.03 23.52
N ILE A 294 -3.53 44.73 23.82
CA ILE A 294 -3.11 43.71 22.87
C ILE A 294 -4.10 43.64 21.69
N VAL A 295 -5.41 43.59 21.98
CA VAL A 295 -6.46 43.58 20.95
C VAL A 295 -6.37 44.82 20.05
N GLU A 296 -6.20 46.01 20.64
CA GLU A 296 -6.08 47.26 19.90
C GLU A 296 -4.82 47.30 19.01
N ARG A 297 -3.68 46.81 19.52
CA ARG A 297 -2.43 46.76 18.74
C ARG A 297 -2.53 45.78 17.59
N VAL A 298 -3.20 44.64 17.77
CA VAL A 298 -3.42 43.65 16.70
C VAL A 298 -4.39 44.19 15.64
N ARG A 299 -5.42 44.94 16.05
CA ARG A 299 -6.34 45.63 15.12
C ARG A 299 -5.62 46.61 14.22
N ASN A 300 -4.65 47.35 14.75
CA ASN A 300 -3.96 48.43 14.04
C ASN A 300 -2.73 47.96 13.23
N ILE A 301 -2.53 46.66 13.01
CA ILE A 301 -1.43 46.18 12.14
C ILE A 301 -1.73 46.56 10.68
N ALA A 302 -0.94 47.48 10.14
CA ALA A 302 -1.08 47.96 8.77
C ALA A 302 -0.94 46.80 7.75
N GLY A 303 -1.89 46.69 6.81
CA GLY A 303 -1.87 45.69 5.75
C GLY A 303 -2.63 44.39 6.05
N LEU A 304 -3.29 44.28 7.20
CA LEU A 304 -4.22 43.17 7.48
C LEU A 304 -5.44 43.24 6.55
N LYS A 305 -5.60 42.22 5.70
CA LYS A 305 -6.80 42.04 4.87
C LYS A 305 -7.83 41.22 5.66
N THR A 306 -9.01 41.78 5.89
CA THR A 306 -10.15 41.06 6.49
C THR A 306 -10.89 40.23 5.43
N PRO A 307 -11.34 38.99 5.74
CA PRO A 307 -11.31 38.36 7.06
C PRO A 307 -9.93 37.77 7.43
N VAL A 308 -9.52 37.91 8.70
CA VAL A 308 -8.25 37.42 9.25
C VAL A 308 -8.50 36.56 10.50
N VAL A 309 -7.77 35.46 10.64
CA VAL A 309 -7.80 34.61 11.85
C VAL A 309 -6.73 35.09 12.82
N VAL A 310 -7.08 35.22 14.11
CA VAL A 310 -6.12 35.53 15.18
C VAL A 310 -5.97 34.31 16.07
N TYR A 311 -4.76 33.77 16.15
CA TYR A 311 -4.44 32.63 17.03
C TYR A 311 -3.91 33.14 18.37
N LEU A 312 -4.58 32.80 19.46
CA LEU A 312 -4.18 33.21 20.82
C LEU A 312 -3.45 32.07 21.53
N ALA A 313 -2.16 32.27 21.79
CA ALA A 313 -1.40 31.44 22.72
C ALA A 313 -1.49 32.07 24.13
N VAL A 314 -2.24 31.43 25.02
CA VAL A 314 -2.49 31.87 26.41
C VAL A 314 -2.07 30.76 27.38
N ALA A 315 -1.76 31.08 28.65
CA ALA A 315 -1.52 30.01 29.62
C ALA A 315 -2.78 29.23 29.97
N ASP A 316 -2.59 27.97 30.35
CA ASP A 316 -3.67 27.01 30.65
C ASP A 316 -4.72 27.52 31.65
N LYS A 317 -4.31 28.37 32.60
CA LYS A 317 -5.21 28.96 33.61
C LYS A 317 -6.23 29.94 33.01
N LEU A 318 -6.00 30.43 31.80
CA LEU A 318 -6.88 31.36 31.09
C LEU A 318 -7.78 30.67 30.05
N LEU A 319 -7.48 29.41 29.68
CA LEU A 319 -8.22 28.62 28.67
C LEU A 319 -9.67 28.24 29.07
N ASN A 320 -10.05 28.44 30.34
CA ASN A 320 -11.41 28.16 30.82
C ASN A 320 -12.29 29.41 30.87
N ASN A 321 -11.80 30.56 30.41
CA ASN A 321 -12.50 31.82 30.48
C ASN A 321 -12.86 32.31 29.07
N SER A 322 -14.10 32.04 28.63
CA SER A 322 -14.60 32.43 27.29
C SER A 322 -14.51 33.94 27.02
N SER A 323 -14.41 34.76 28.07
CA SER A 323 -14.24 36.21 27.93
C SER A 323 -12.93 36.63 27.28
N ILE A 324 -11.97 35.73 27.06
CA ILE A 324 -10.72 36.04 26.35
C ILE A 324 -10.89 36.12 24.83
N LEU A 325 -11.94 35.50 24.29
CA LEU A 325 -12.33 35.52 22.87
C LEU A 325 -13.26 36.69 22.51
N ASP A 326 -13.80 37.38 23.52
CA ASP A 326 -14.66 38.55 23.34
C ASP A 326 -13.82 39.82 23.03
N ASP A 327 -14.45 40.86 22.45
CA ASP A 327 -13.89 42.17 22.07
C ASP A 327 -13.21 42.29 20.67
N TRP A 328 -13.29 41.25 19.83
CA TRP A 328 -12.81 41.29 18.43
C TRP A 328 -13.93 41.75 17.46
N GLU A 329 -13.59 42.60 16.47
CA GLU A 329 -14.56 43.13 15.48
C GLU A 329 -15.09 42.07 14.51
N GLU A 330 -16.24 42.36 13.92
CA GLU A 330 -16.88 41.54 12.89
C GLU A 330 -15.93 41.35 11.68
N GLY A 331 -15.52 40.10 11.43
CA GLY A 331 -14.51 39.76 10.41
C GLY A 331 -13.12 39.40 10.94
N ILE A 332 -12.86 39.54 12.25
CA ILE A 332 -11.68 39.00 12.93
C ILE A 332 -12.10 37.85 13.86
N ARG A 333 -11.64 36.63 13.58
CA ARG A 333 -12.00 35.45 14.39
C ARG A 333 -10.83 35.01 15.27
N ALA A 334 -10.97 35.17 16.59
CA ALA A 334 -10.02 34.66 17.57
C ALA A 334 -10.28 33.17 17.89
N VAL A 335 -9.21 32.37 18.01
CA VAL A 335 -9.29 30.93 18.34
C VAL A 335 -8.21 30.56 19.36
N GLU A 336 -8.56 29.74 20.35
CA GLU A 336 -7.66 29.19 21.37
C GLU A 336 -7.18 27.77 21.01
N GLY A 337 -5.94 27.41 21.41
CA GLY A 337 -5.40 26.06 21.25
C GLY A 337 -5.42 25.26 22.55
N LYS A 338 -6.13 24.14 22.60
CA LYS A 338 -6.09 23.17 23.71
C LYS A 338 -5.34 21.91 23.26
N ILE A 339 -4.25 21.54 23.95
CA ILE A 339 -3.58 20.25 23.75
C ILE A 339 -4.04 19.33 24.89
N THR A 340 -4.89 18.35 24.60
CA THR A 340 -5.20 17.26 25.54
C THR A 340 -5.20 15.92 24.81
N GLY A 341 -4.26 15.03 25.16
CA GLY A 341 -4.32 13.62 24.83
C GLY A 341 -5.17 12.86 25.86
N ASN A 342 -6.17 12.12 25.40
CA ASN A 342 -6.41 10.72 25.78
C ASN A 342 -7.64 10.13 25.07
N THR A 343 -7.52 8.82 24.89
CA THR A 343 -8.41 7.77 24.43
C THR A 343 -9.81 7.78 25.07
N GLU A 344 -10.86 7.57 24.27
CA GLU A 344 -11.89 6.53 24.45
C GLU A 344 -12.87 6.55 23.25
N ALA A 345 -13.22 5.36 22.77
CA ALA A 345 -14.05 5.11 21.59
C ALA A 345 -15.53 4.98 21.98
N VAL A 346 -16.45 5.42 21.10
CA VAL A 346 -17.81 4.86 21.03
C VAL A 346 -18.25 4.75 19.57
N GLU A 347 -18.80 3.59 19.28
CA GLU A 347 -19.47 3.15 18.05
C GLU A 347 -20.44 4.20 17.49
N MET A 348 -20.38 4.43 16.18
CA MET A 348 -21.56 4.86 15.43
C MET A 348 -21.45 4.42 13.98
N GLN A 349 -21.79 3.16 13.75
CA GLN A 349 -22.14 2.65 12.43
C GLN A 349 -23.55 2.08 12.56
N ASN A 350 -24.53 2.87 12.14
CA ASN A 350 -25.78 2.47 11.48
C ASN A 350 -26.72 3.69 11.41
N ASN A 351 -27.32 3.88 10.24
CA ASN A 351 -28.31 4.91 9.84
C ASN A 351 -27.73 6.18 9.20
N ILE A 352 -27.26 6.05 7.96
CA ILE A 352 -27.41 7.12 6.97
C ILE A 352 -28.39 6.61 5.92
N THR A 353 -29.58 7.21 5.90
CA THR A 353 -30.56 7.04 4.83
C THR A 353 -29.98 7.60 3.53
N ASN A 354 -29.87 6.73 2.52
CA ASN A 354 -29.38 7.00 1.18
C ASN A 354 -30.38 7.85 0.38
N ASP A 355 -30.27 9.19 0.42
CA ASP A 355 -30.96 10.07 -0.54
C ASP A 355 -30.16 11.37 -0.81
N GLY A 356 -28.83 11.25 -1.00
CA GLY A 356 -27.98 12.32 -1.53
C GLY A 356 -27.41 11.94 -2.90
N PRO A 357 -27.25 12.88 -3.86
CA PRO A 357 -26.67 12.57 -5.16
C PRO A 357 -25.24 12.04 -4.97
N TYR A 358 -24.99 10.83 -5.47
CA TYR A 358 -23.68 10.20 -5.49
C TYR A 358 -22.73 11.04 -6.37
N PHE A 359 -21.92 11.88 -5.76
CA PHE A 359 -20.79 12.51 -6.45
C PHE A 359 -19.69 11.46 -6.63
N GLU A 360 -19.55 10.94 -7.86
CA GLU A 360 -18.38 10.12 -8.20
C GLU A 360 -17.13 11.02 -8.14
N PRO A 361 -16.14 10.69 -7.28
CA PRO A 361 -14.90 11.44 -7.23
C PRO A 361 -14.21 11.36 -8.60
N LEU A 362 -13.81 12.53 -9.11
CA LEU A 362 -13.16 12.65 -10.40
C LEU A 362 -11.77 11.96 -10.41
N PRO A 363 -11.28 11.52 -11.59
CA PRO A 363 -10.15 10.62 -11.68
C PRO A 363 -8.78 11.33 -11.65
N TYR A 364 -7.79 10.76 -10.95
CA TYR A 364 -6.41 11.26 -10.95
C TYR A 364 -5.40 10.26 -11.52
N VAL A 365 -4.29 10.80 -12.05
CA VAL A 365 -3.15 10.03 -12.54
C VAL A 365 -2.07 10.01 -11.46
N ALA A 366 -1.59 8.83 -11.05
CA ALA A 366 -0.41 8.71 -10.21
C ALA A 366 0.82 8.33 -11.04
N VAL A 367 1.89 9.10 -10.90
CA VAL A 367 3.17 8.89 -11.59
C VAL A 367 4.25 8.65 -10.56
N HIS A 368 4.85 7.46 -10.57
CA HIS A 368 6.01 7.14 -9.75
C HIS A 368 7.30 7.51 -10.50
N MET A 369 7.87 8.69 -10.23
CA MET A 369 9.05 9.16 -10.97
C MET A 369 10.35 8.69 -10.31
N ARG A 370 11.02 7.73 -10.96
CA ARG A 370 12.37 7.30 -10.57
C ARG A 370 13.40 8.10 -11.35
N ILE A 371 13.77 9.25 -10.80
CA ILE A 371 14.77 10.17 -11.39
C ILE A 371 15.84 10.60 -10.38
N GLU A 372 15.89 9.96 -9.22
CA GLU A 372 16.89 10.21 -8.20
C GLU A 372 18.29 9.89 -8.73
N ILE A 373 19.31 10.63 -8.28
CA ILE A 373 20.68 10.49 -8.79
C ILE A 373 21.22 9.06 -8.62
N ASP A 374 20.96 8.41 -7.47
CA ASP A 374 21.36 7.04 -7.19
C ASP A 374 20.68 6.04 -8.15
N TRP A 375 19.39 6.24 -8.42
CA TRP A 375 18.67 5.47 -9.43
C TRP A 375 19.22 5.70 -10.84
N MET A 376 19.46 6.95 -11.24
CA MET A 376 19.96 7.27 -12.58
C MET A 376 21.35 6.66 -12.85
N ILE A 377 22.21 6.60 -11.83
CA ILE A 377 23.50 5.90 -11.91
C ILE A 377 23.28 4.38 -12.03
N HIS A 378 22.37 3.82 -11.23
CA HIS A 378 22.07 2.39 -11.25
C HIS A 378 21.52 1.94 -12.61
N CYS A 379 20.48 2.62 -13.10
CA CYS A 379 19.82 2.26 -14.35
C CYS A 379 20.77 2.39 -15.54
N LYS A 380 21.60 3.45 -15.62
CA LYS A 380 22.55 3.63 -16.74
C LYS A 380 23.61 2.54 -16.77
N ASN A 381 24.06 2.09 -15.60
CA ASN A 381 24.96 0.96 -15.51
C ASN A 381 24.31 -0.35 -15.96
N LEU A 382 23.03 -0.53 -15.67
CA LEU A 382 22.27 -1.70 -16.12
C LEU A 382 22.01 -1.67 -17.63
N GLU A 383 21.64 -0.52 -18.18
CA GLU A 383 21.49 -0.28 -19.63
C GLU A 383 22.75 -0.65 -20.40
N ARG A 384 23.92 -0.20 -19.92
CA ARG A 384 25.21 -0.56 -20.50
C ARG A 384 25.50 -2.05 -20.45
N ARG A 385 25.10 -2.75 -19.39
CA ARG A 385 25.30 -4.20 -19.24
C ARG A 385 24.37 -5.02 -20.13
N LEU A 386 23.13 -4.55 -20.28
CA LEU A 386 22.08 -5.24 -21.05
C LEU A 386 21.99 -4.76 -22.50
N ASN A 387 22.81 -3.78 -22.90
CA ASN A 387 22.81 -3.15 -24.22
C ASN A 387 21.43 -2.65 -24.65
N THR A 388 20.79 -1.84 -23.80
CA THR A 388 19.46 -1.27 -24.02
C THR A 388 19.40 0.18 -23.54
N ASN A 389 18.40 0.94 -23.98
CA ASN A 389 18.10 2.31 -23.57
C ASN A 389 16.67 2.47 -22.99
N GLN A 390 16.04 1.37 -22.60
CA GLN A 390 14.64 1.30 -22.16
C GLN A 390 14.50 1.10 -20.65
N ILE A 391 15.47 1.55 -19.84
CA ILE A 391 15.44 1.38 -18.38
C ILE A 391 15.39 2.73 -17.68
N CYS A 392 16.28 3.63 -18.06
CA CYS A 392 16.32 4.99 -17.54
C CYS A 392 15.35 5.89 -18.28
N SER A 393 14.71 6.82 -17.58
CA SER A 393 14.04 7.94 -18.22
C SER A 393 14.27 9.21 -17.42
N GLY A 394 14.48 10.32 -18.11
CA GLY A 394 14.60 11.64 -17.50
C GLY A 394 13.23 12.29 -17.26
N LYS A 395 13.20 13.38 -16.49
CA LYS A 395 11.97 14.17 -16.24
C LYS A 395 11.21 14.49 -17.54
N LYS A 396 11.90 15.09 -18.52
CA LYS A 396 11.30 15.50 -19.80
C LYS A 396 10.64 14.35 -20.54
N GLU A 397 11.30 13.19 -20.57
CA GLU A 397 10.76 11.99 -21.21
C GLU A 397 9.51 11.50 -20.47
N ILE A 398 9.54 11.46 -19.14
CA ILE A 398 8.38 11.01 -18.34
C ILE A 398 7.17 11.93 -18.58
N VAL A 399 7.37 13.25 -18.53
CA VAL A 399 6.30 14.23 -18.76
C VAL A 399 5.70 14.06 -20.16
N GLU A 400 6.56 13.97 -21.18
CA GLU A 400 6.13 13.78 -22.58
C GLU A 400 5.36 12.45 -22.77
N ARG A 401 5.81 11.38 -22.12
CA ARG A 401 5.11 10.09 -22.14
C ARG A 401 3.71 10.23 -21.53
N VAL A 402 3.61 10.75 -20.30
CA VAL A 402 2.33 10.88 -19.59
C VAL A 402 1.33 11.73 -20.37
N ARG A 403 1.78 12.82 -21.00
CA ARG A 403 0.97 13.66 -21.88
C ARG A 403 0.36 12.88 -23.05
N ASN A 404 1.12 11.97 -23.63
CA ASN A 404 0.72 11.17 -24.79
C ASN A 404 -0.14 9.94 -24.44
N ILE A 405 -0.66 9.83 -23.21
CA ILE A 405 -1.62 8.78 -22.84
C ILE A 405 -2.98 9.11 -23.47
N ALA A 406 -3.41 8.28 -24.42
CA ALA A 406 -4.71 8.42 -25.08
C ALA A 406 -5.87 8.28 -24.08
N GLY A 407 -6.86 9.16 -24.19
CA GLY A 407 -8.10 9.11 -23.42
C GLY A 407 -8.07 9.86 -22.08
N LEU A 408 -6.95 10.50 -21.71
CA LEU A 408 -6.94 11.41 -20.56
C LEU A 408 -7.78 12.66 -20.88
N LYS A 409 -8.74 12.97 -20.00
CA LYS A 409 -9.56 14.19 -20.08
C LYS A 409 -8.84 15.31 -19.33
N THR A 410 -8.66 16.46 -19.98
CA THR A 410 -8.13 17.67 -19.32
C THR A 410 -9.28 18.55 -18.80
N PRO A 411 -9.10 19.23 -17.66
CA PRO A 411 -7.92 19.20 -16.80
C PRO A 411 -7.77 17.87 -16.04
N VAL A 412 -6.53 17.43 -15.82
CA VAL A 412 -6.20 16.18 -15.11
C VAL A 412 -5.24 16.46 -13.95
N VAL A 413 -5.57 15.94 -12.78
CA VAL A 413 -4.68 16.00 -11.61
C VAL A 413 -3.63 14.89 -11.71
N VAL A 414 -2.36 15.27 -11.55
CA VAL A 414 -1.22 14.34 -11.62
C VAL A 414 -0.51 14.29 -10.27
N TYR A 415 -0.66 13.20 -9.53
CA TYR A 415 0.09 12.96 -8.31
C TYR A 415 1.48 12.39 -8.61
N LEU A 416 2.54 13.08 -8.20
CA LEU A 416 3.92 12.65 -8.37
C LEU A 416 4.43 11.97 -7.10
N ALA A 417 4.52 10.64 -7.14
CA ALA A 417 5.20 9.85 -6.11
C ALA A 417 6.71 9.90 -6.36
N VAL A 418 7.42 10.70 -5.56
CA VAL A 418 8.86 10.96 -5.69
C VAL A 418 9.56 10.84 -4.34
N ALA A 419 10.84 10.47 -4.33
CA ALA A 419 11.62 10.44 -3.10
C ALA A 419 11.78 11.83 -2.47
N ASP A 420 11.89 11.87 -1.15
CA ASP A 420 11.94 13.11 -0.34
C ASP A 420 13.05 14.08 -0.78
N LYS A 421 14.16 13.55 -1.26
CA LYS A 421 15.29 14.35 -1.76
C LYS A 421 14.92 15.25 -2.95
N LEU A 422 13.83 14.94 -3.66
CA LEU A 422 13.35 15.69 -4.81
C LEU A 422 12.32 16.78 -4.44
N LEU A 423 11.75 16.77 -3.22
CA LEU A 423 10.69 17.72 -2.82
C LEU A 423 11.18 19.17 -2.64
N ASN A 424 12.50 19.37 -2.53
CA ASN A 424 13.09 20.70 -2.48
C ASN A 424 13.42 21.25 -3.87
N ASN A 425 13.23 20.46 -4.92
CA ASN A 425 13.45 20.88 -6.29
C ASN A 425 12.11 21.23 -6.94
N SER A 426 11.75 22.51 -6.94
CA SER A 426 10.50 22.99 -7.58
C SER A 426 10.41 22.63 -9.05
N SER A 427 11.56 22.43 -9.73
CA SER A 427 11.59 22.07 -11.14
C SER A 427 10.94 20.73 -11.46
N ILE A 428 10.64 19.86 -10.48
CA ILE A 428 9.87 18.63 -10.71
C ILE A 428 8.45 18.92 -11.23
N LEU A 429 7.89 20.08 -10.87
CA LEU A 429 6.52 20.49 -11.19
C LEU A 429 6.41 21.31 -12.49
N ASP A 430 7.53 21.68 -13.09
CA ASP A 430 7.56 22.49 -14.32
C ASP A 430 7.40 21.60 -15.58
N ASP A 431 7.27 22.22 -16.75
CA ASP A 431 7.23 21.58 -18.10
C ASP A 431 5.97 20.74 -18.42
N TRP A 432 4.96 20.72 -17.54
CA TRP A 432 3.67 20.09 -17.85
C TRP A 432 2.84 20.97 -18.79
N GLU A 433 2.16 20.36 -19.77
CA GLU A 433 1.28 21.08 -20.69
C GLU A 433 0.06 21.66 -19.94
N GLU A 434 -0.53 22.73 -20.49
CA GLU A 434 -1.85 23.21 -20.13
C GLU A 434 -2.87 22.06 -19.98
N GLY A 435 -3.59 22.08 -18.86
CA GLY A 435 -4.54 21.03 -18.51
C GLY A 435 -3.95 19.88 -17.67
N PHE A 436 -2.63 19.74 -17.53
CA PHE A 436 -2.02 18.82 -16.57
C PHE A 436 -1.62 19.56 -15.31
N VAL A 437 -2.13 19.13 -14.15
CA VAL A 437 -1.91 19.83 -12.87
C VAL A 437 -1.12 18.94 -11.91
N PRO A 438 0.22 19.05 -11.88
CA PRO A 438 1.08 18.19 -11.09
C PRO A 438 1.13 18.60 -9.61
N PHE A 439 1.11 17.61 -8.72
CA PHE A 439 1.31 17.79 -7.29
C PHE A 439 2.25 16.71 -6.76
N GLU A 440 3.27 17.13 -6.02
CA GLU A 440 3.96 16.27 -5.06
C GLU A 440 3.49 16.58 -3.64
N LYS A 441 3.80 15.71 -2.67
CA LYS A 441 3.25 15.75 -1.31
C LYS A 441 3.43 17.09 -0.58
N LYS A 442 4.50 17.84 -0.82
CA LYS A 442 4.73 19.18 -0.25
C LYS A 442 3.82 20.24 -0.88
N LYS A 443 3.72 20.30 -2.21
CA LYS A 443 2.79 21.20 -2.93
C LYS A 443 1.33 20.89 -2.61
N LEU A 444 1.02 19.63 -2.38
CA LEU A 444 -0.31 19.18 -1.95
C LEU A 444 -0.65 19.60 -0.50
N GLY A 445 0.37 19.95 0.30
CA GLY A 445 0.25 20.35 1.71
C GLY A 445 0.11 19.17 2.67
N VAL A 446 0.57 17.98 2.28
CA VAL A 446 0.46 16.75 3.09
C VAL A 446 1.81 16.25 3.60
N ASP A 447 2.91 16.96 3.37
CA ASP A 447 4.25 16.57 3.84
C ASP A 447 4.32 16.41 5.37
N GLY A 448 3.50 17.15 6.11
CA GLY A 448 3.33 16.99 7.56
C GLY A 448 2.81 15.61 7.97
N ILE A 449 2.00 14.93 7.15
CA ILE A 449 1.57 13.55 7.37
C ILE A 449 2.78 12.61 7.28
N TYR A 450 3.58 12.76 6.23
CA TYR A 450 4.73 11.89 5.97
C TYR A 450 5.83 12.03 7.02
N LYS A 451 6.11 13.26 7.46
CA LYS A 451 7.15 13.58 8.46
C LYS A 451 6.94 12.92 9.82
N LYS A 452 5.72 12.46 10.15
CA LYS A 452 5.41 11.72 11.39
C LYS A 452 6.02 10.33 11.39
N TYR A 453 6.31 9.78 10.21
CA TYR A 453 6.54 8.35 10.03
C TYR A 453 7.95 8.05 9.53
N PRO A 454 8.51 6.86 9.88
CA PRO A 454 9.74 6.39 9.27
C PRO A 454 9.55 6.12 7.77
N TYR A 455 10.67 6.10 7.04
CA TYR A 455 10.71 5.89 5.58
C TYR A 455 9.82 4.72 5.10
N LEU A 456 9.82 3.60 5.83
CA LEU A 456 9.04 2.43 5.45
C LEU A 456 7.53 2.71 5.38
N ILE A 457 6.98 3.45 6.35
CA ILE A 457 5.56 3.81 6.40
C ILE A 457 5.25 4.91 5.39
N GLN A 458 6.14 5.89 5.22
CA GLN A 458 6.00 6.90 4.16
C GLN A 458 5.87 6.24 2.77
N SER A 459 6.71 5.22 2.51
CA SER A 459 6.64 4.43 1.27
C SER A 459 5.34 3.66 1.15
N ALA A 460 4.73 3.22 2.26
CA ALA A 460 3.45 2.51 2.26
C ALA A 460 2.28 3.44 1.93
N ILE A 461 2.33 4.69 2.42
CA ILE A 461 1.36 5.72 2.07
C ILE A 461 1.41 6.00 0.56
N ASP A 462 2.61 6.29 0.01
CA ASP A 462 2.76 6.53 -1.43
C ASP A 462 2.34 5.32 -2.26
N TYR A 463 2.65 4.10 -1.81
CA TYR A 463 2.24 2.87 -2.48
C TYR A 463 0.73 2.77 -2.62
N GLU A 464 0.00 2.99 -1.53
CA GLU A 464 -1.45 2.88 -1.50
C GLU A 464 -2.14 4.03 -2.25
N VAL A 465 -1.60 5.25 -2.17
CA VAL A 465 -2.06 6.39 -2.98
C VAL A 465 -1.92 6.09 -4.48
N CYS A 466 -0.80 5.49 -4.91
CA CYS A 466 -0.63 5.08 -6.30
C CYS A 466 -1.53 3.91 -6.70
N LEU A 467 -1.74 2.94 -5.79
CA LEU A 467 -2.62 1.79 -6.04
C LEU A 467 -4.07 2.21 -6.29
N ARG A 468 -4.54 3.24 -5.59
CA ARG A 468 -5.92 3.79 -5.67
C ARG A 468 -6.17 4.74 -6.85
N ALA A 469 -5.12 5.12 -7.58
CA ALA A 469 -5.24 6.04 -8.70
C ALA A 469 -6.05 5.46 -9.86
N ASP A 470 -6.70 6.34 -10.61
CA ASP A 470 -7.49 5.96 -11.78
C ASP A 470 -6.57 5.49 -12.90
N THR A 471 -5.46 6.19 -13.12
CA THR A 471 -4.37 5.74 -14.00
C THR A 471 -3.05 5.72 -13.23
N PHE A 472 -2.27 4.65 -13.41
CA PHE A 472 -0.94 4.53 -12.82
C PHE A 472 0.14 4.52 -13.90
N VAL A 473 1.22 5.27 -13.69
CA VAL A 473 2.38 5.31 -14.59
C VAL A 473 3.65 5.14 -13.77
N GLY A 474 4.51 4.20 -14.15
CA GLY A 474 5.74 3.93 -13.43
C GLY A 474 6.86 3.39 -14.31
N ASN A 475 7.98 3.01 -13.67
CA ASN A 475 9.11 2.37 -14.34
C ASN A 475 9.04 0.84 -14.19
N SER A 476 9.19 0.08 -15.29
CA SER A 476 9.12 -1.39 -15.29
C SER A 476 10.29 -2.08 -14.59
N PHE A 477 11.37 -1.37 -14.26
CA PHE A 477 12.50 -1.85 -13.45
C PHE A 477 12.42 -1.43 -11.98
N SER A 478 11.37 -0.73 -11.58
CA SER A 478 11.13 -0.42 -10.18
C SER A 478 10.20 -1.44 -9.54
N THR A 479 10.68 -2.13 -8.51
CA THR A 479 9.86 -3.05 -7.72
C THR A 479 8.63 -2.36 -7.11
N PHE A 480 8.70 -1.06 -6.79
CA PHE A 480 7.54 -0.27 -6.36
C PHE A 480 6.44 -0.28 -7.42
N SER A 481 6.79 0.10 -8.65
CA SER A 481 5.82 0.13 -9.75
C SER A 481 5.33 -1.27 -10.10
N SER A 482 6.22 -2.26 -10.14
CA SER A 482 5.87 -3.63 -10.54
C SER A 482 4.89 -4.30 -9.59
N LEU A 483 5.01 -4.05 -8.28
CA LEU A 483 4.05 -4.56 -7.30
C LEU A 483 2.69 -3.86 -7.40
N ILE A 484 2.66 -2.53 -7.65
CA ILE A 484 1.39 -1.82 -7.91
C ILE A 484 0.69 -2.41 -9.13
N VAL A 485 1.41 -2.62 -10.24
CA VAL A 485 0.80 -3.19 -11.45
C VAL A 485 0.34 -4.63 -11.23
N LEU A 486 1.06 -5.43 -10.45
CA LEU A 486 0.61 -6.77 -10.07
C LEU A 486 -0.72 -6.73 -9.30
N GLU A 487 -0.82 -5.90 -8.26
CA GLU A 487 -2.04 -5.80 -7.45
C GLU A 487 -3.21 -5.23 -8.26
N ARG A 488 -2.96 -4.23 -9.13
CA ARG A 488 -3.98 -3.71 -10.06
C ARG A 488 -4.44 -4.78 -11.05
N THR A 489 -3.50 -5.54 -11.62
CA THR A 489 -3.82 -6.66 -12.54
C THR A 489 -4.71 -7.69 -11.87
N GLN A 490 -4.37 -8.07 -10.64
CA GLN A 490 -5.15 -9.04 -9.87
C GLN A 490 -6.55 -8.52 -9.54
N LYS A 491 -6.67 -7.24 -9.16
CA LYS A 491 -7.95 -6.57 -8.93
C LYS A 491 -8.83 -6.57 -10.18
N MET A 492 -8.25 -6.30 -11.36
CA MET A 492 -8.98 -6.34 -12.64
C MET A 492 -9.46 -7.75 -12.99
N ILE A 493 -8.64 -8.78 -12.76
CA ILE A 493 -9.02 -10.19 -13.01
C ILE A 493 -10.22 -10.59 -12.14
N ARG A 494 -10.22 -10.22 -10.85
CA ARG A 494 -11.32 -10.53 -9.92
C ARG A 494 -12.64 -9.87 -10.29
N MET A 495 -12.59 -8.72 -10.96
CA MET A 495 -13.78 -8.03 -11.46
C MET A 495 -14.28 -8.59 -12.79
N ASN A 496 -13.84 -9.79 -13.20
CA ASN A 496 -14.15 -10.41 -14.49
C ASN A 496 -13.81 -9.52 -15.70
N GLY A 497 -12.74 -8.72 -15.60
CA GLY A 497 -12.24 -7.94 -16.74
C GLY A 497 -11.76 -8.87 -17.86
N THR A 498 -12.54 -8.99 -18.94
CA THR A 498 -12.23 -9.87 -20.08
C THR A 498 -11.13 -9.33 -20.98
N ASN A 499 -10.85 -8.03 -20.94
CA ASN A 499 -9.83 -7.39 -21.75
C ASN A 499 -8.93 -6.47 -20.91
N LEU A 500 -7.92 -7.05 -20.25
CA LEU A 500 -6.97 -6.32 -19.39
C LEU A 500 -6.10 -5.29 -20.15
N CYS A 501 -6.00 -5.44 -21.48
CA CYS A 501 -5.23 -4.56 -22.36
C CYS A 501 -6.10 -3.65 -23.24
N GLY A 502 -7.41 -3.60 -23.02
CA GLY A 502 -8.36 -2.85 -23.84
C GLY A 502 -8.24 -1.33 -23.66
N GLU A 503 -8.80 -0.56 -24.60
CA GLU A 503 -8.76 0.91 -24.56
C GLU A 503 -9.59 1.49 -23.41
N ASN A 504 -10.68 0.82 -23.01
CA ASN A 504 -11.59 1.25 -21.94
C ASN A 504 -11.47 0.38 -20.69
N VAL A 505 -10.23 0.08 -20.26
CA VAL A 505 -9.99 -0.67 -19.02
C VAL A 505 -10.17 0.22 -17.79
N ARG A 506 -10.79 -0.34 -16.75
CA ARG A 506 -10.83 0.28 -15.42
C ARG A 506 -9.47 0.06 -14.76
N TRP A 507 -8.78 1.15 -14.39
CA TRP A 507 -7.45 1.16 -13.78
C TRP A 507 -6.27 0.79 -14.70
N PRO A 508 -6.10 1.48 -15.86
CA PRO A 508 -4.94 1.25 -16.70
C PRO A 508 -3.64 1.52 -15.94
N SER A 509 -2.60 0.78 -16.34
CA SER A 509 -1.23 0.94 -15.85
C SER A 509 -0.28 1.04 -17.04
N TYR A 510 0.78 1.85 -16.90
CA TYR A 510 1.72 2.12 -17.97
C TYR A 510 3.18 2.14 -17.49
N ALA A 511 4.10 1.69 -18.35
CA ALA A 511 5.54 1.82 -18.16
C ALA A 511 6.10 2.96 -19.02
N TYR A 512 6.60 4.01 -18.38
CA TYR A 512 7.10 5.19 -19.11
C TYR A 512 8.44 4.97 -19.81
N ASN A 513 9.24 4.01 -19.34
CA ASN A 513 10.58 3.71 -19.86
C ASN A 513 10.56 2.91 -21.18
N ILE A 514 9.37 2.45 -21.59
CA ILE A 514 9.19 1.68 -22.81
C ILE A 514 8.23 2.47 -23.72
N PRO A 515 8.61 2.75 -24.98
CA PRO A 515 7.74 3.47 -25.89
C PRO A 515 6.48 2.66 -26.23
N GLY A 516 5.33 3.30 -26.06
CA GLY A 516 4.01 2.81 -26.45
C GLY A 516 3.49 3.47 -27.72
N THR A 517 2.17 3.40 -27.90
CA THR A 517 1.43 4.05 -29.00
C THR A 517 1.58 5.57 -28.95
N SER A 518 1.71 6.22 -30.11
CA SER A 518 1.83 7.69 -30.22
C SER A 518 2.93 8.31 -29.37
N ASN A 519 4.05 7.58 -29.20
CA ASN A 519 5.15 7.98 -28.31
C ASN A 519 4.72 8.16 -26.83
N GLY A 520 3.56 7.65 -26.42
CA GLY A 520 3.17 7.52 -25.01
C GLY A 520 3.91 6.40 -24.30
N PRO A 521 3.59 6.13 -23.02
CA PRO A 521 4.14 5.00 -22.28
C PRO A 521 3.49 3.70 -22.76
N LYS A 522 4.24 2.60 -22.67
CA LYS A 522 3.72 1.27 -23.03
C LYS A 522 2.73 0.81 -21.96
N ARG A 523 1.55 0.35 -22.39
CA ARG A 523 0.54 -0.25 -21.49
C ARG A 523 1.15 -1.46 -20.78
N TRP A 524 0.77 -1.67 -19.53
CA TRP A 524 1.42 -2.63 -18.66
C TRP A 524 0.41 -3.43 -17.84
N VAL A 525 0.39 -4.74 -18.05
CA VAL A 525 -0.23 -5.71 -17.14
C VAL A 525 0.79 -6.75 -16.70
N THR A 526 0.59 -7.30 -15.50
CA THR A 526 1.43 -8.38 -14.99
C THR A 526 1.00 -9.71 -15.59
N ASN A 527 1.95 -10.49 -16.11
CA ASN A 527 1.68 -11.85 -16.55
C ASN A 527 1.52 -12.78 -15.34
N MET A 528 0.27 -13.04 -14.94
CA MET A 528 -0.07 -13.88 -13.78
C MET A 528 0.26 -15.38 -13.98
N SER A 529 0.59 -15.79 -15.21
CA SER A 529 0.96 -17.17 -15.56
C SER A 529 2.46 -17.45 -15.41
N GLU A 530 3.27 -16.45 -15.07
CA GLU A 530 4.71 -16.66 -14.85
C GLU A 530 4.96 -17.59 -13.66
N SER A 531 5.96 -18.46 -13.83
CA SER A 531 6.33 -19.48 -12.85
C SER A 531 7.14 -18.94 -11.68
N ASN A 532 7.58 -17.68 -11.74
CA ASN A 532 8.41 -17.02 -10.73
C ASN A 532 8.26 -15.48 -10.79
N LEU A 533 8.74 -14.79 -9.75
CA LEU A 533 8.63 -13.33 -9.58
C LEU A 533 9.82 -12.55 -10.19
N GLN A 534 10.62 -13.15 -11.07
CA GLN A 534 11.87 -12.57 -11.56
C GLN A 534 11.63 -11.23 -12.27
N SER A 535 10.63 -11.17 -13.15
CA SER A 535 10.25 -9.98 -13.93
C SER A 535 9.87 -8.78 -13.06
N ILE A 536 9.26 -9.05 -11.90
CA ILE A 536 8.80 -8.06 -10.93
C ILE A 536 9.94 -7.67 -9.96
N SER A 537 10.74 -8.64 -9.54
CA SER A 537 11.82 -8.42 -8.57
C SER A 537 13.00 -7.64 -9.15
N TYR A 538 13.34 -7.89 -10.42
CA TYR A 538 14.53 -7.35 -11.06
C TYR A 538 14.24 -6.46 -12.27
N GLY A 539 12.97 -6.32 -12.64
CA GLY A 539 12.54 -5.54 -13.79
C GLY A 539 12.56 -6.31 -15.10
N THR A 540 11.83 -5.79 -16.08
CA THR A 540 11.74 -6.38 -17.42
C THR A 540 11.37 -5.33 -18.47
N ASN A 541 11.88 -5.55 -19.70
CA ASN A 541 11.38 -4.88 -20.90
C ASN A 541 10.19 -5.63 -21.53
N HIS A 542 9.98 -6.88 -21.14
CA HIS A 542 8.90 -7.74 -21.62
C HIS A 542 7.67 -7.56 -20.75
N ILE A 543 7.06 -6.38 -20.82
CA ILE A 543 5.77 -6.11 -20.19
C ILE A 543 4.64 -6.47 -21.15
N SER A 544 3.51 -6.92 -20.61
CA SER A 544 2.37 -7.38 -21.40
C SER A 544 1.42 -6.24 -21.75
N CYS A 545 0.69 -6.43 -22.86
CA CYS A 545 0.08 -5.44 -23.77
C CYS A 545 1.08 -4.85 -24.79
#